data_AF-A0A9E5BGN6-F1
#
_entry.id   AF-A0A9E5BGN6-F1
#
_cell.length_a   1.000
_cell.length_b   1.000
_cell.length_c   1.000
_cell.angle_alpha   90.00
_cell.angle_beta   90.00
_cell.angle_gamma   90.00
#
_symmetry.space_group_name_H-M   'P 1'
#
loop_
_entity.id
_entity.type
_entity.pdbx_description
1 polymer ?
#
loop_
_entity_poly.entity_id
_entity_poly.type
_entity_poly.pdbx_seq_one_letter_code
_entity_poly.pdbx_strand_id
1 'polypeptide(L)'
;MDPAEAIDALLEELYRQKAAGVKRVSVSDESVALLKELAGAAAVSATPKPTAAVAMAPATKPVVRPATPVTKNEGTIIVSHPLPKPPVIKIPSGTKAEQLLWLQKTIEACEVTQKHLEGKKPLLGRGSETAKVFFVGEAPALEEVEANRSFVGPAGELLSKIISATGLTEKECYFANLMTWRPKPPTAFGKRPPNASEVAFNRPYLLAQIEIIKPHIIVAVGAQAFGALTHSTTPIMQIRGQWQKVDGLEVL
;
A
#
# COMPACT_ATOMS: atom_id res chain seq x y z
N MET A 1 -31.77 8.33 14.89
CA MET A 1 -30.48 8.68 14.26
C MET A 1 -30.12 7.52 13.37
N ASP A 2 -29.80 7.76 12.10
CA ASP A 2 -29.34 6.70 11.21
C ASP A 2 -28.06 6.07 11.82
N PRO A 3 -27.95 4.74 11.93
CA PRO A 3 -26.73 4.09 12.39
C PRO A 3 -25.46 4.57 11.67
N ALA A 4 -25.56 4.95 10.40
CA ALA A 4 -24.45 5.53 9.65
C ALA A 4 -24.06 6.92 10.19
N GLU A 5 -25.04 7.81 10.38
CA GLU A 5 -24.83 9.15 10.94
C GLU A 5 -24.25 9.11 12.36
N ALA A 6 -24.67 8.14 13.18
CA ALA A 6 -24.16 7.97 14.53
C ALA A 6 -22.69 7.52 14.57
N ILE A 7 -22.28 6.68 13.60
CA ILE A 7 -20.89 6.23 13.44
C ILE A 7 -20.02 7.39 12.98
N ASP A 8 -20.49 8.18 12.01
CA ASP A 8 -19.75 9.33 11.49
C ASP A 8 -19.52 10.39 12.59
N ALA A 9 -20.54 10.70 13.40
CA ALA A 9 -20.43 11.62 14.52
C ALA A 9 -19.44 11.15 15.60
N LEU A 10 -19.42 9.84 15.89
CA LEU A 10 -18.45 9.25 16.83
C LEU A 10 -17.01 9.38 16.31
N LEU A 11 -16.81 9.18 15.01
CA LEU A 11 -15.50 9.28 14.39
C LEU A 11 -14.97 10.71 14.35
N GLU A 12 -15.82 11.70 14.02
CA GLU A 12 -15.44 13.11 14.10
C GLU A 12 -14.93 13.47 15.50
N GLU A 13 -15.60 12.99 16.55
CA GLU A 13 -15.19 13.21 17.92
C GLU A 13 -13.84 12.54 18.25
N LEU A 14 -13.62 11.31 17.79
CA LEU A 14 -12.33 10.62 17.97
C LEU A 14 -11.19 11.32 17.22
N TYR A 15 -11.44 11.88 16.03
CA TYR A 15 -10.47 12.69 15.31
C TYR A 15 -10.14 13.99 16.02
N ARG A 16 -11.16 14.67 16.56
CA ARG A 16 -10.98 15.87 17.39
C ARG A 16 -10.11 15.59 18.60
N GLN A 17 -10.36 14.47 19.29
CA GLN A 17 -9.56 14.04 20.44
C GLN A 17 -8.12 13.68 20.03
N LYS A 18 -7.93 13.00 18.90
CA LYS A 18 -6.60 12.71 18.35
C LYS A 18 -5.82 13.99 18.02
N ALA A 19 -6.48 14.99 17.40
CA ALA A 19 -5.89 16.29 17.12
C ALA A 19 -5.52 17.05 18.41
N ALA A 20 -6.29 16.86 19.48
CA ALA A 20 -5.98 17.35 20.83
C ALA A 20 -4.90 16.52 21.57
N GLY A 21 -4.28 15.54 20.91
CA GLY A 21 -3.20 14.73 21.47
C GLY A 21 -3.64 13.57 22.36
N VAL A 22 -4.95 13.28 22.43
CA VAL A 22 -5.49 12.14 23.16
C VAL A 22 -5.14 10.85 22.39
N LYS A 23 -4.45 9.93 23.07
CA LYS A 23 -3.99 8.65 22.47
C LYS A 23 -4.82 7.44 22.88
N ARG A 24 -5.73 7.59 23.86
CA ARG A 24 -6.55 6.52 24.41
C ARG A 24 -7.91 7.08 24.84
N VAL A 25 -8.96 6.30 24.61
CA VAL A 25 -10.34 6.62 25.01
C VAL A 25 -10.87 5.44 25.83
N SER A 26 -11.60 5.72 26.91
CA SER A 26 -12.24 4.69 27.71
C SER A 26 -13.51 4.22 27.00
N VAL A 27 -13.69 2.91 26.90
CA VAL A 27 -14.88 2.29 26.32
C VAL A 27 -15.41 1.28 27.33
N SER A 28 -16.72 1.27 27.58
CA SER A 28 -17.32 0.31 28.51
C SER A 28 -17.22 -1.12 27.95
N ASP A 29 -17.18 -2.11 28.84
CA ASP A 29 -17.15 -3.53 28.43
C ASP A 29 -18.38 -3.90 27.57
N GLU A 30 -19.52 -3.27 27.82
CA GLU A 30 -20.75 -3.42 27.03
C GLU A 30 -20.59 -2.89 25.60
N SER A 31 -20.01 -1.68 25.43
CA SER A 31 -19.73 -1.13 24.10
C SER A 31 -18.66 -1.93 23.36
N VAL A 32 -17.65 -2.46 24.07
CA VAL A 32 -16.65 -3.36 23.48
C VAL A 32 -17.30 -4.68 23.03
N ALA A 33 -18.23 -5.23 23.80
CA ALA A 33 -18.97 -6.44 23.43
C ALA A 33 -19.84 -6.20 22.19
N LEU A 34 -20.58 -5.09 22.14
CA LEU A 34 -21.40 -4.71 21.00
C LEU A 34 -20.57 -4.48 19.74
N LEU A 35 -19.42 -3.81 19.85
CA LEU A 35 -18.48 -3.63 18.74
C LEU A 35 -17.89 -4.96 18.26
N LYS A 36 -17.61 -5.90 19.17
CA LYS A 36 -17.17 -7.26 18.82
C LYS A 36 -18.26 -8.08 18.16
N GLU A 37 -19.53 -7.90 18.53
CA GLU A 37 -20.67 -8.56 17.90
C GLU A 37 -20.92 -8.01 16.49
N LEU A 38 -20.89 -6.69 16.33
CA LEU A 38 -20.98 -6.01 15.03
C LEU A 38 -19.79 -6.35 14.11
N ALA A 39 -18.57 -6.44 14.67
CA ALA A 39 -17.39 -6.93 13.96
C ALA A 39 -17.38 -8.47 13.78
N GLY A 40 -18.20 -9.18 14.56
CA GLY A 40 -18.23 -10.64 14.72
C GLY A 40 -19.28 -11.36 13.88
N ALA A 41 -20.11 -10.64 13.10
CA ALA A 41 -20.89 -11.22 12.00
C ALA A 41 -20.00 -11.84 10.89
N ALA A 42 -18.66 -11.78 11.03
CA ALA A 42 -17.73 -12.68 10.36
C ALA A 42 -16.54 -13.06 11.27
N ALA A 43 -16.75 -13.86 12.32
CA ALA A 43 -15.76 -14.88 12.76
C ALA A 43 -16.25 -15.72 13.96
N VAL A 44 -15.98 -17.02 13.83
CA VAL A 44 -16.32 -18.12 14.74
C VAL A 44 -15.55 -18.05 16.07
N SER A 45 -16.21 -18.53 17.11
CA SER A 45 -15.81 -18.62 18.52
C SER A 45 -14.41 -19.19 18.81
N ALA A 46 -13.74 -18.64 19.82
CA ALA A 46 -12.89 -19.42 20.74
C ALA A 46 -12.79 -18.71 22.11
N THR A 47 -13.33 -19.34 23.14
CA THR A 47 -13.19 -18.97 24.57
C THR A 47 -11.77 -19.24 25.10
N PRO A 48 -11.22 -18.41 26.01
CA PRO A 48 -9.98 -18.74 26.71
C PRO A 48 -10.26 -19.41 28.07
N LYS A 49 -9.42 -20.38 28.45
CA LYS A 49 -9.27 -20.87 29.85
C LYS A 49 -7.79 -20.72 30.25
N PRO A 50 -7.44 -20.45 31.53
CA PRO A 50 -6.22 -19.76 31.90
C PRO A 50 -5.03 -20.67 32.26
N THR A 51 -3.91 -19.96 32.31
CA THR A 51 -2.48 -20.19 32.60
C THR A 51 -2.08 -21.27 33.63
N ALA A 52 -1.01 -22.00 33.32
CA ALA A 52 0.04 -22.41 34.27
C ALA A 52 1.37 -22.67 33.51
N ALA A 53 2.49 -22.55 34.23
CA ALA A 53 3.82 -22.21 33.70
C ALA A 53 4.85 -23.39 33.66
N VAL A 54 5.99 -23.08 33.02
CA VAL A 54 7.38 -23.55 33.21
C VAL A 54 7.95 -24.66 32.29
N ALA A 55 9.17 -24.38 31.80
CA ALA A 55 10.31 -25.26 31.45
C ALA A 55 10.74 -25.35 29.97
N MET A 56 12.06 -25.50 29.78
CA MET A 56 12.86 -25.12 28.60
C MET A 56 13.49 -26.36 27.90
N ALA A 57 13.54 -26.31 26.56
CA ALA A 57 14.40 -27.05 25.59
C ALA A 57 14.09 -28.54 25.25
N PRO A 58 14.56 -29.11 24.09
CA PRO A 58 14.99 -28.53 22.81
C PRO A 58 14.22 -29.09 21.56
N ALA A 59 14.63 -28.64 20.37
CA ALA A 59 14.00 -28.73 19.06
C ALA A 59 13.63 -30.14 18.52
N THR A 60 12.45 -30.23 17.89
CA THR A 60 12.08 -31.26 16.91
C THR A 60 11.39 -30.61 15.69
N LYS A 61 11.73 -31.11 14.49
CA LYS A 61 11.31 -30.62 13.16
C LYS A 61 9.78 -30.49 13.02
N PRO A 62 9.23 -29.50 12.30
CA PRO A 62 7.79 -29.43 12.05
C PRO A 62 7.37 -30.47 11.02
N VAL A 63 6.46 -31.35 11.41
CA VAL A 63 5.69 -32.21 10.52
C VAL A 63 4.73 -31.33 9.72
N VAL A 64 4.82 -31.39 8.39
CA VAL A 64 3.90 -30.74 7.44
C VAL A 64 2.53 -31.44 7.55
N ARG A 65 1.50 -30.71 8.00
CA ARG A 65 0.11 -31.13 7.82
C ARG A 65 -0.36 -30.75 6.42
N PRO A 66 -1.03 -31.63 5.67
CA PRO A 66 -1.63 -31.26 4.39
C PRO A 66 -2.74 -30.23 4.62
N ALA A 67 -2.73 -29.15 3.85
CA ALA A 67 -3.81 -28.18 3.82
C ALA A 67 -4.97 -28.74 2.98
N THR A 68 -6.12 -28.92 3.60
CA THR A 68 -7.40 -29.21 2.93
C THR A 68 -7.82 -27.98 2.11
N PRO A 69 -8.35 -28.14 0.89
CA PRO A 69 -8.67 -27.01 0.03
C PRO A 69 -9.87 -26.24 0.60
N VAL A 70 -9.68 -24.93 0.83
CA VAL A 70 -10.76 -24.03 1.23
C VAL A 70 -11.60 -23.71 0.00
N THR A 71 -12.83 -24.20 0.00
CA THR A 71 -13.89 -23.86 -0.95
C THR A 71 -14.17 -22.36 -0.94
N LYS A 72 -14.25 -21.77 -2.14
CA LYS A 72 -14.61 -20.37 -2.38
C LYS A 72 -15.97 -20.07 -1.74
N ASN A 73 -16.01 -19.14 -0.78
CA ASN A 73 -17.25 -18.48 -0.40
C ASN A 73 -17.53 -17.36 -1.41
N GLU A 74 -18.58 -17.56 -2.20
CA GLU A 74 -19.20 -16.54 -3.05
C GLU A 74 -20.01 -15.60 -2.16
N GLY A 75 -19.36 -14.51 -1.72
CA GLY A 75 -19.99 -13.39 -1.04
C GLY A 75 -19.92 -12.16 -1.94
N THR A 76 -21.08 -11.74 -2.45
CA THR A 76 -21.43 -10.44 -3.08
C THR A 76 -20.28 -9.70 -3.78
N ILE A 77 -20.16 -9.94 -5.08
CA ILE A 77 -19.30 -9.16 -5.98
C ILE A 77 -19.80 -7.72 -5.99
N ILE A 78 -19.10 -6.82 -5.30
CA ILE A 78 -19.14 -5.41 -5.65
C ILE A 78 -18.56 -5.33 -7.05
N VAL A 79 -19.41 -5.00 -8.02
CA VAL A 79 -19.08 -4.99 -9.45
C VAL A 79 -18.03 -3.90 -9.69
N SER A 80 -16.76 -4.25 -9.56
CA SER A 80 -15.66 -3.45 -10.07
C SER A 80 -15.80 -3.45 -11.59
N HIS A 81 -16.29 -2.35 -12.16
CA HIS A 81 -16.17 -2.17 -13.60
C HIS A 81 -14.69 -2.32 -13.96
N PRO A 82 -14.34 -3.21 -14.90
CA PRO A 82 -12.95 -3.36 -15.32
C PRO A 82 -12.49 -2.00 -15.85
N LEU A 83 -11.36 -1.52 -15.34
CA LEU A 83 -10.72 -0.32 -15.87
C LEU A 83 -10.48 -0.50 -17.38
N PRO A 84 -10.47 0.61 -18.15
CA PRO A 84 -10.12 0.52 -19.56
C PRO A 84 -8.71 -0.03 -19.73
N LYS A 85 -8.36 -0.37 -20.97
CA LYS A 85 -7.03 -0.91 -21.29
C LYS A 85 -5.93 0.01 -20.73
N PRO A 86 -4.83 -0.57 -20.21
CA PRO A 86 -3.71 0.21 -19.70
C PRO A 86 -3.23 1.25 -20.72
N PRO A 87 -2.84 2.44 -20.26
CA PRO A 87 -2.38 3.50 -21.14
C PRO A 87 -1.06 3.11 -21.81
N VAL A 88 -0.92 3.44 -23.10
CA VAL A 88 0.33 3.28 -23.83
C VAL A 88 1.16 4.54 -23.63
N ILE A 89 2.29 4.42 -22.92
CA ILE A 89 3.18 5.54 -22.62
C ILE A 89 4.30 5.59 -23.64
N LYS A 90 4.41 6.72 -24.35
CA LYS A 90 5.54 7.03 -25.25
C LYS A 90 6.27 8.23 -24.70
N ILE A 91 7.39 8.00 -24.03
CA ILE A 91 8.16 9.07 -23.38
C ILE A 91 8.74 9.98 -24.47
N PRO A 92 8.51 11.31 -24.40
CA PRO A 92 9.06 12.25 -25.38
C PRO A 92 10.57 12.42 -25.20
N SER A 93 11.24 12.89 -26.24
CA SER A 93 12.64 13.34 -26.14
C SER A 93 12.73 14.56 -25.21
N GLY A 94 13.80 14.65 -24.42
CA GLY A 94 14.04 15.77 -23.52
C GLY A 94 14.97 15.38 -22.37
N THR A 95 15.21 16.32 -21.47
CA THR A 95 15.85 16.07 -20.18
C THR A 95 14.95 15.20 -19.29
N LYS A 96 15.52 14.54 -18.28
CA LYS A 96 14.74 13.73 -17.33
C LYS A 96 13.68 14.57 -16.61
N ALA A 97 14.01 15.80 -16.22
CA ALA A 97 13.07 16.75 -15.63
C ALA A 97 11.85 17.01 -16.52
N GLU A 98 12.08 17.27 -17.81
CA GLU A 98 11.01 17.51 -18.78
C GLU A 98 10.14 16.27 -18.99
N GLN A 99 10.76 15.09 -19.04
CA GLN A 99 10.05 13.82 -19.17
C GLN A 99 9.18 13.50 -17.95
N LEU A 100 9.70 13.71 -16.73
CA LEU A 100 8.92 13.52 -15.49
C LEU A 100 7.76 14.52 -15.41
N LEU A 101 8.00 15.78 -15.78
CA LEU A 101 6.95 16.80 -15.83
C LEU A 101 5.88 16.45 -16.87
N TRP A 102 6.28 15.97 -18.04
CA TRP A 102 5.36 15.46 -19.05
C TRP A 102 4.54 14.28 -18.52
N LEU A 103 5.17 13.34 -17.82
CA LEU A 103 4.51 12.16 -17.26
C LEU A 103 3.50 12.57 -16.18
N GLN A 104 3.86 13.50 -15.31
CA GLN A 104 2.96 14.07 -14.31
C GLN A 104 1.72 14.68 -14.98
N LYS A 105 1.91 15.55 -15.98
CA LYS A 105 0.80 16.17 -16.73
C LYS A 105 -0.06 15.12 -17.44
N THR A 106 0.55 14.07 -17.97
CA THR A 106 -0.16 12.97 -18.62
C THR A 106 -1.07 12.23 -17.64
N ILE A 107 -0.60 11.96 -16.42
CA ILE A 107 -1.40 11.32 -15.37
C ILE A 107 -2.50 12.25 -14.87
N GLU A 108 -2.19 13.54 -14.67
CA GLU A 108 -3.16 14.56 -14.27
C GLU A 108 -4.27 14.77 -15.31
N ALA A 109 -3.96 14.66 -16.61
CA ALA A 109 -4.96 14.76 -17.69
C ALA A 109 -5.77 13.47 -17.90
N CYS A 110 -5.38 12.35 -17.28
CA CYS A 110 -6.04 11.07 -17.51
C CYS A 110 -7.41 11.01 -16.81
N GLU A 111 -8.49 10.88 -17.60
CA GLU A 111 -9.87 10.83 -17.07
C GLU A 111 -10.08 9.68 -16.07
N VAL A 112 -9.44 8.53 -16.30
CA VAL A 112 -9.55 7.36 -15.41
C VAL A 112 -8.92 7.68 -14.06
N THR A 113 -7.73 8.25 -14.06
CA THR A 113 -7.06 8.70 -12.84
C THR A 113 -7.93 9.72 -12.11
N GLN A 114 -8.44 10.74 -12.81
CA GLN A 114 -9.28 11.78 -12.22
C GLN A 114 -10.54 11.24 -11.54
N LYS A 115 -11.19 10.22 -12.13
CA LYS A 115 -12.35 9.55 -11.52
C LYS A 115 -12.05 8.91 -10.16
N HIS A 116 -10.80 8.53 -9.89
CA HIS A 116 -10.38 7.88 -8.64
C HIS A 116 -9.77 8.84 -7.61
N LEU A 117 -9.54 10.11 -7.99
CA LEU A 117 -8.89 11.08 -7.10
C LEU A 117 -9.85 11.81 -6.17
N GLU A 118 -11.16 11.81 -6.44
CA GLU A 118 -12.16 12.54 -5.62
C GLU A 118 -11.75 14.01 -5.35
N GLY A 119 -11.20 14.69 -6.38
CA GLY A 119 -10.72 16.07 -6.28
C GLY A 119 -9.32 16.25 -5.67
N LYS A 120 -8.61 15.16 -5.36
CA LYS A 120 -7.20 15.17 -4.94
C LYS A 120 -6.25 15.16 -6.14
N LYS A 121 -4.95 15.20 -5.87
CA LYS A 121 -3.89 15.13 -6.90
C LYS A 121 -3.30 13.71 -6.98
N PRO A 122 -2.92 13.25 -8.18
CA PRO A 122 -2.20 11.99 -8.31
C PRO A 122 -0.78 12.15 -7.78
N LEU A 123 -0.24 11.09 -7.17
CA LEU A 123 1.15 11.03 -6.74
C LEU A 123 1.97 10.27 -7.77
N LEU A 124 2.88 10.97 -8.45
CA LEU A 124 3.85 10.36 -9.35
C LEU A 124 4.97 9.71 -8.52
N GLY A 125 5.74 10.53 -7.81
CA GLY A 125 6.91 10.15 -7.04
C GLY A 125 7.69 11.37 -6.58
N ARG A 126 8.74 11.17 -5.79
CA ARG A 126 9.65 12.23 -5.33
C ARG A 126 11.10 11.75 -5.29
N GLY A 127 12.04 12.68 -5.33
CA GLY A 127 13.46 12.41 -5.16
C GLY A 127 14.27 12.88 -6.34
N SER A 128 15.46 12.31 -6.51
CA SER A 128 16.39 12.71 -7.56
C SER A 128 16.07 12.04 -8.90
N GLU A 129 16.09 12.82 -9.97
CA GLU A 129 16.00 12.30 -11.34
C GLU A 129 17.23 11.47 -11.77
N THR A 130 18.33 11.58 -11.02
CA THR A 130 19.56 10.79 -11.17
C THR A 130 19.74 9.77 -10.06
N ALA A 131 18.64 9.40 -9.38
CA ALA A 131 18.67 8.42 -8.30
C ALA A 131 19.29 7.09 -8.74
N LYS A 132 20.14 6.54 -7.87
CA LYS A 132 20.75 5.22 -8.03
C LYS A 132 19.82 4.11 -7.52
N VAL A 133 19.00 4.43 -6.51
CA VAL A 133 18.07 3.49 -5.86
C VAL A 133 16.64 4.01 -6.01
N PHE A 134 15.75 3.16 -6.49
CA PHE A 134 14.33 3.48 -6.65
C PHE A 134 13.50 2.64 -5.67
N PHE A 135 12.85 3.27 -4.70
CA PHE A 135 11.93 2.62 -3.77
C PHE A 135 10.50 2.64 -4.31
N VAL A 136 9.86 1.47 -4.37
CA VAL A 136 8.50 1.30 -4.90
C VAL A 136 7.56 0.77 -3.83
N GLY A 137 6.56 1.56 -3.46
CA GLY A 137 5.49 1.17 -2.53
C GLY A 137 4.25 0.66 -3.26
N GLU A 138 3.23 0.24 -2.51
CA GLU A 138 1.99 -0.31 -3.07
C GLU A 138 1.05 0.81 -3.57
N ALA A 139 0.59 1.67 -2.66
CA ALA A 139 -0.35 2.72 -2.96
C ALA A 139 -0.25 3.87 -1.95
N PRO A 140 -0.60 5.11 -2.33
CA PRO A 140 -0.63 6.25 -1.42
C PRO A 140 -1.46 6.02 -0.16
N ALA A 141 -0.85 6.30 0.99
CA ALA A 141 -1.50 6.50 2.28
C ALA A 141 -2.36 7.77 2.28
N LEU A 142 -3.26 7.91 3.26
CA LEU A 142 -4.08 9.12 3.39
C LEU A 142 -3.19 10.35 3.61
N GLU A 143 -2.19 10.20 4.48
CA GLU A 143 -1.20 11.22 4.80
C GLU A 143 -0.38 11.66 3.58
N GLU A 144 -0.08 10.72 2.66
CA GLU A 144 0.61 11.02 1.41
C GLU A 144 -0.27 11.81 0.44
N VAL A 145 -1.57 11.48 0.37
CA VAL A 145 -2.55 12.20 -0.45
C VAL A 145 -2.75 13.62 0.08
N GLU A 146 -2.87 13.79 1.40
CA GLU A 146 -3.02 15.09 2.04
C GLU A 146 -1.79 15.98 1.87
N ALA A 147 -0.58 15.40 2.03
CA ALA A 147 0.67 16.11 1.85
C ALA A 147 1.07 16.30 0.36
N ASN A 148 0.35 15.66 -0.56
CA ASN A 148 0.70 15.56 -1.97
C ASN A 148 2.16 15.09 -2.20
N ARG A 149 2.60 14.09 -1.42
CA ARG A 149 4.00 13.66 -1.38
C ARG A 149 4.12 12.19 -0.97
N SER A 150 4.80 11.38 -1.79
CA SER A 150 4.99 9.96 -1.49
C SER A 150 5.96 9.71 -0.32
N PHE A 151 5.76 8.61 0.40
CA PHE A 151 6.53 8.16 1.56
C PHE A 151 6.70 9.26 2.62
N VAL A 152 5.57 9.81 3.06
CA VAL A 152 5.48 10.66 4.25
C VAL A 152 4.61 9.99 5.32
N GLY A 153 4.58 10.58 6.53
CA GLY A 153 3.91 9.99 7.69
C GLY A 153 4.77 8.90 8.38
N PRO A 154 4.21 8.18 9.36
CA PRO A 154 5.00 7.32 10.26
C PRO A 154 5.80 6.22 9.54
N ALA A 155 5.21 5.60 8.50
CA ALA A 155 5.90 4.59 7.71
C ALA A 155 7.01 5.18 6.82
N GLY A 156 6.76 6.35 6.24
CA GLY A 156 7.76 7.10 5.48
C GLY A 156 8.94 7.54 6.34
N GLU A 157 8.67 8.05 7.55
CA GLU A 157 9.71 8.43 8.52
C GLU A 157 10.56 7.24 8.95
N LEU A 158 9.94 6.08 9.18
CA LEU A 158 10.67 4.85 9.48
C LEU A 158 11.57 4.44 8.30
N LEU A 159 11.05 4.49 7.07
CA LEU A 159 11.84 4.19 5.88
C LEU A 159 13.03 5.15 5.74
N SER A 160 12.81 6.46 5.92
CA SER A 160 13.88 7.46 5.90
C SER A 160 14.97 7.16 6.93
N LYS A 161 14.60 6.76 8.16
CA LYS A 161 15.57 6.35 9.20
C LYS A 161 16.36 5.10 8.78
N ILE A 162 15.70 4.12 8.17
CA ILE A 162 16.37 2.91 7.66
C ILE A 162 17.37 3.28 6.57
N ILE A 163 16.97 4.12 5.61
CA ILE A 163 17.84 4.58 4.51
C ILE A 163 19.03 5.38 5.04
N SER A 164 18.82 6.28 6.00
CA SER A 164 19.93 7.01 6.62
C SER A 164 20.92 6.08 7.31
N ALA A 165 20.46 4.98 7.90
CA ALA A 165 21.33 3.98 8.53
C ALA A 165 22.16 3.16 7.53
N THR A 166 21.78 3.10 6.25
CA THR A 166 22.60 2.44 5.20
C THR A 166 23.69 3.33 4.62
N GLY A 167 23.74 4.62 5.00
CA GLY A 167 24.65 5.61 4.42
C GLY A 167 24.17 6.21 3.10
N LEU A 168 22.99 5.81 2.61
CA LEU A 168 22.37 6.43 1.45
C LEU A 168 21.78 7.80 1.81
N THR A 169 21.86 8.73 0.86
CA THR A 169 21.21 10.05 0.99
C THR A 169 19.89 10.09 0.22
N GLU A 170 18.96 10.96 0.63
CA GLU A 170 17.71 11.18 -0.14
C GLU A 170 17.98 11.62 -1.59
N LYS A 171 19.14 12.27 -1.85
CA LYS A 171 19.57 12.70 -3.19
C LYS A 171 19.95 11.54 -4.10
N GLU A 172 20.23 10.36 -3.55
CA GLU A 172 20.53 9.15 -4.32
C GLU A 172 19.29 8.28 -4.54
N CYS A 173 18.16 8.69 -4.00
CA CYS A 173 16.94 7.90 -3.94
C CYS A 173 15.82 8.56 -4.75
N TYR A 174 14.97 7.72 -5.32
CA TYR A 174 13.66 8.11 -5.86
C TYR A 174 12.59 7.22 -5.21
N PHE A 175 11.44 7.78 -4.93
CA PHE A 175 10.37 7.15 -4.17
C PHE A 175 9.05 7.29 -4.94
N ALA A 176 8.43 6.19 -5.32
CA ALA A 176 7.11 6.18 -5.94
C ALA A 176 6.24 5.04 -5.42
N ASN A 177 4.93 5.17 -5.57
CA ASN A 177 4.02 4.05 -5.36
C ASN A 177 3.67 3.45 -6.73
N LEU A 178 3.34 2.15 -6.73
CA LEU A 178 2.79 1.48 -7.90
C LEU A 178 1.49 2.16 -8.36
N MET A 179 0.63 2.52 -7.41
CA MET A 179 -0.60 3.28 -7.69
C MET A 179 -0.35 4.79 -7.66
N THR A 180 -0.95 5.52 -8.60
CA THR A 180 -0.93 7.00 -8.62
C THR A 180 -2.03 7.64 -7.77
N TRP A 181 -3.02 6.87 -7.31
CA TRP A 181 -4.08 7.28 -6.40
C TRP A 181 -4.23 6.29 -5.24
N ARG A 182 -4.86 6.73 -4.15
CA ARG A 182 -5.23 5.85 -3.04
C ARG A 182 -6.51 5.06 -3.40
N PRO A 183 -6.47 3.70 -3.44
CA PRO A 183 -7.69 2.92 -3.65
C PRO A 183 -8.71 3.19 -2.54
N LYS A 184 -9.97 3.43 -2.95
CA LYS A 184 -11.06 3.70 -2.01
C LYS A 184 -11.32 2.45 -1.15
N PRO A 185 -11.25 2.56 0.19
CA PRO A 185 -11.63 1.47 1.08
C PRO A 185 -13.14 1.22 1.02
N PRO A 186 -13.60 0.00 1.38
CA PRO A 186 -15.04 -0.33 1.40
C PRO A 186 -15.80 0.41 2.50
N THR A 187 -15.10 0.91 3.52
CA THR A 187 -15.64 1.76 4.57
C THR A 187 -15.06 3.16 4.43
N ALA A 188 -15.59 4.14 5.17
CA ALA A 188 -15.05 5.51 5.18
C ALA A 188 -13.59 5.59 5.70
N PHE A 189 -13.06 4.51 6.28
CA PHE A 189 -11.75 4.48 6.94
C PHE A 189 -10.91 3.26 6.56
N GLY A 190 -9.62 3.34 6.85
CA GLY A 190 -8.69 2.23 6.62
C GLY A 190 -8.08 2.23 5.23
N LYS A 191 -7.50 1.08 4.86
CA LYS A 191 -6.77 0.87 3.60
C LYS A 191 -7.24 -0.43 2.95
N ARG A 192 -7.19 -0.47 1.62
CA ARG A 192 -7.39 -1.69 0.83
C ARG A 192 -6.26 -1.80 -0.18
N PRO A 193 -5.79 -3.02 -0.48
CA PRO A 193 -4.82 -3.22 -1.55
C PRO A 193 -5.46 -2.97 -2.92
N PRO A 194 -4.70 -2.49 -3.92
CA PRO A 194 -5.21 -2.35 -5.28
C PRO A 194 -5.58 -3.72 -5.85
N ASN A 195 -6.61 -3.75 -6.69
CA ASN A 195 -6.99 -4.94 -7.44
C ASN A 195 -6.14 -5.11 -8.70
N ALA A 196 -6.26 -6.27 -9.38
CA ALA A 196 -5.44 -6.58 -10.54
C ALA A 196 -5.63 -5.59 -11.71
N SER A 197 -6.85 -5.11 -11.95
CA SER A 197 -7.13 -4.13 -13.01
C SER A 197 -6.50 -2.77 -12.71
N GLU A 198 -6.57 -2.32 -11.45
CA GLU A 198 -5.92 -1.10 -10.95
C GLU A 198 -4.41 -1.15 -11.09
N VAL A 199 -3.81 -2.28 -10.69
CA VAL A 199 -2.37 -2.54 -10.86
C VAL A 199 -1.99 -2.53 -12.34
N ALA A 200 -2.72 -3.26 -13.18
CA ALA A 200 -2.45 -3.33 -14.61
C ALA A 200 -2.55 -1.96 -15.29
N PHE A 201 -3.50 -1.13 -14.87
CA PHE A 201 -3.68 0.22 -15.39
C PHE A 201 -2.54 1.18 -14.98
N ASN A 202 -2.06 1.10 -13.74
CA ASN A 202 -1.01 2.02 -13.25
C ASN A 202 0.41 1.57 -13.58
N ARG A 203 0.64 0.26 -13.78
CA ARG A 203 1.97 -0.31 -14.05
C ARG A 203 2.73 0.44 -15.16
N PRO A 204 2.13 0.84 -16.30
CA PRO A 204 2.84 1.61 -17.33
C PRO A 204 3.41 2.95 -16.83
N TYR A 205 2.75 3.63 -15.89
CA TYR A 205 3.26 4.88 -15.32
C TYR A 205 4.48 4.64 -14.43
N LEU A 206 4.47 3.57 -13.63
CA LEU A 206 5.63 3.18 -12.83
C LEU A 206 6.82 2.79 -13.73
N LEU A 207 6.58 1.98 -14.76
CA LEU A 207 7.63 1.59 -15.71
C LEU A 207 8.20 2.79 -16.45
N ALA A 208 7.37 3.77 -16.84
CA ALA A 208 7.83 5.00 -17.45
C ALA A 208 8.73 5.82 -16.50
N GLN A 209 8.40 5.89 -15.21
CA GLN A 209 9.29 6.52 -14.21
C GLN A 209 10.64 5.79 -14.15
N ILE A 210 10.62 4.46 -14.10
CA ILE A 210 11.85 3.64 -14.07
C ILE A 210 12.69 3.87 -15.33
N GLU A 211 12.07 3.95 -16.51
CA GLU A 211 12.74 4.19 -17.79
C GLU A 211 13.37 5.60 -17.88
N ILE A 212 12.70 6.61 -17.31
CA ILE A 212 13.22 7.98 -17.26
C ILE A 212 14.38 8.07 -16.26
N ILE A 213 14.20 7.53 -15.05
CA ILE A 213 15.19 7.63 -13.96
C ILE A 213 16.41 6.75 -14.25
N LYS A 214 16.22 5.55 -14.78
CA LYS A 214 17.24 4.50 -14.98
C LYS A 214 18.05 4.23 -13.70
N PRO A 215 17.40 3.81 -12.60
CA PRO A 215 18.11 3.48 -11.38
C PRO A 215 18.98 2.23 -11.58
N HIS A 216 20.00 2.07 -10.74
CA HIS A 216 20.80 0.84 -10.72
C HIS A 216 20.03 -0.30 -10.04
N ILE A 217 19.29 0.03 -8.97
CA ILE A 217 18.57 -0.93 -8.13
C ILE A 217 17.16 -0.42 -7.87
N ILE A 218 16.20 -1.33 -7.87
CA ILE A 218 14.83 -1.09 -7.42
C ILE A 218 14.59 -1.88 -6.13
N VAL A 219 14.07 -1.21 -5.10
CA VAL A 219 13.68 -1.85 -3.83
C VAL A 219 12.15 -1.85 -3.74
N ALA A 220 11.56 -3.03 -3.79
CA ALA A 220 10.12 -3.19 -3.70
C ALA A 220 9.67 -3.29 -2.23
N VAL A 221 8.93 -2.29 -1.77
CA VAL A 221 8.41 -2.22 -0.41
C VAL A 221 7.04 -2.88 -0.35
N GLY A 222 7.03 -4.22 -0.33
CA GLY A 222 5.83 -5.04 -0.17
C GLY A 222 5.52 -5.96 -1.35
N ALA A 223 4.61 -6.91 -1.12
CA ALA A 223 4.30 -7.97 -2.09
C ALA A 223 3.73 -7.44 -3.41
N GLN A 224 2.83 -6.45 -3.36
CA GLN A 224 2.18 -5.93 -4.56
C GLN A 224 3.14 -5.14 -5.45
N ALA A 225 3.99 -4.30 -4.86
CA ALA A 225 5.06 -3.60 -5.58
C ALA A 225 6.00 -4.61 -6.25
N PHE A 226 6.44 -5.62 -5.49
CA PHE A 226 7.33 -6.66 -6.01
C PHE A 226 6.68 -7.46 -7.14
N GLY A 227 5.44 -7.91 -6.97
CA GLY A 227 4.70 -8.67 -7.98
C GLY A 227 4.43 -7.86 -9.25
N ALA A 228 4.15 -6.57 -9.13
CA ALA A 228 3.97 -5.69 -10.28
C ALA A 228 5.26 -5.47 -11.09
N LEU A 229 6.42 -5.50 -10.43
CA LEU A 229 7.72 -5.36 -11.09
C LEU A 229 8.22 -6.69 -11.68
N THR A 230 8.01 -7.80 -10.97
CA THR A 230 8.66 -9.09 -11.26
C THR A 230 7.73 -10.15 -11.85
N HIS A 231 6.42 -9.89 -11.91
CA HIS A 231 5.38 -10.86 -12.23
C HIS A 231 5.27 -12.04 -11.24
N SER A 232 5.97 -11.97 -10.10
CA SER A 232 5.93 -13.01 -9.07
C SER A 232 4.65 -12.95 -8.25
N THR A 233 4.06 -14.13 -7.98
CA THR A 233 2.98 -14.32 -7.02
C THR A 233 3.48 -14.92 -5.69
N THR A 234 4.80 -14.97 -5.49
CA THR A 234 5.42 -15.60 -4.33
C THR A 234 5.20 -14.75 -3.08
N PRO A 235 4.82 -15.35 -1.93
CA PRO A 235 4.65 -14.59 -0.68
C PRO A 235 5.92 -13.83 -0.28
N ILE A 236 5.77 -12.55 0.11
CA ILE A 236 6.89 -11.65 0.45
C ILE A 236 7.85 -12.24 1.51
N MET A 237 7.34 -13.06 2.42
CA MET A 237 8.15 -13.71 3.45
C MET A 237 9.20 -14.67 2.89
N GLN A 238 8.98 -15.24 1.71
CA GLN A 238 9.90 -16.19 1.07
C GLN A 238 10.95 -15.50 0.18
N ILE A 239 10.63 -14.32 -0.34
CA ILE A 239 11.45 -13.60 -1.32
C ILE A 239 12.21 -12.41 -0.74
N ARG A 240 11.82 -11.89 0.44
CA ARG A 240 12.47 -10.73 1.05
C ARG A 240 13.99 -10.90 1.14
N GLY A 241 14.74 -9.92 0.65
CA GLY A 241 16.20 -9.93 0.67
C GLY A 241 16.85 -10.80 -0.42
N GLN A 242 16.07 -11.32 -1.37
CA GLN A 242 16.57 -12.05 -2.52
C GLN A 242 16.49 -11.17 -3.77
N TRP A 243 17.61 -11.09 -4.50
CA TRP A 243 17.67 -10.38 -5.76
C TRP A 243 16.90 -11.10 -6.86
N GLN A 244 16.17 -10.34 -7.68
CA GLN A 244 15.55 -10.79 -8.92
C GLN A 244 16.00 -9.94 -10.09
N LYS A 245 16.24 -10.58 -11.24
CA LYS A 245 16.48 -9.89 -12.52
C LYS A 245 15.31 -10.15 -13.45
N VAL A 246 14.51 -9.13 -13.72
CA VAL A 246 13.32 -9.22 -14.58
C VAL A 246 13.29 -8.02 -15.51
N ASP A 247 13.10 -8.24 -16.82
CA ASP A 247 13.02 -7.19 -17.84
C ASP A 247 14.20 -6.20 -17.82
N GLY A 248 15.40 -6.68 -17.44
CA GLY A 248 16.60 -5.85 -17.30
C GLY A 248 16.67 -5.02 -16.01
N LEU A 249 15.70 -5.16 -15.12
CA LEU A 249 15.65 -4.51 -13.80
C LEU A 249 16.29 -5.40 -12.74
N GLU A 250 17.10 -4.81 -11.86
CA GLU A 250 17.57 -5.46 -10.63
C GLU A 250 16.66 -5.06 -9.46
N VAL A 251 15.85 -6.01 -9.00
CA VAL A 251 14.82 -5.81 -7.97
C VAL A 251 15.19 -6.55 -6.68
N LEU A 252 15.07 -5.86 -5.54
CA LEU A 252 15.24 -6.37 -4.18
C LEU A 252 13.94 -6.31 -3.38
#